data_AF-A0A8T4LEX0-F1
#
_entry.id   AF-A0A8T4LEX0-F1
#
_cell.length_a   1.000
_cell.length_b   1.000
_cell.length_c   1.000
_cell.angle_alpha   90.00
_cell.angle_beta   90.00
_cell.angle_gamma   90.00
#
_symmetry.space_group_name_H-M   'P 1'
#
loop_
_entity.id
_entity.type
_entity.pdbx_description
1 polymer ?
#
loop_
_entity_poly.entity_id
_entity_poly.type
_entity_poly.pdbx_seq_one_letter_code
_entity_poly.pdbx_strand_id
1 'polypeptide(L)'
;MALIPLSQRGQAAITDAMYFLIIATTLSAFLFSFSVLYGENLERNVQKKELQEFTSSALKTILYTTIPRDMTNPNPKENDFLLAGLKEDYFDDESFSRTAYALRDNIQNAMIPLAPAYDYLFYFYIPPEQLASTGSSTLDSFPFFLFYKSTYTVTHDPDPRYASDPRYVIVENQGHTFFFCRPQSISDVDNLLFAISNKSKTSGRSQLLVSQAGSDLKYRNVQADLIVWPSASFPDQAGSPNDVFGPLRCCEADVPDFPASACAQTNKIFEKHATP
;
A
#
# COMPACT_ATOMS: atom_id res chain seq x y z
N MET A 1 -70.79 -25.21 25.02
CA MET A 1 -69.61 -24.53 24.44
C MET A 1 -69.96 -24.21 22.99
N ALA A 2 -70.63 -23.08 22.76
CA ALA A 2 -71.11 -22.70 21.43
C ALA A 2 -69.99 -21.93 20.70
N LEU A 3 -69.50 -22.50 19.60
CA LEU A 3 -68.69 -21.78 18.62
C LEU A 3 -69.59 -20.70 18.00
N ILE A 4 -69.30 -19.43 18.29
CA ILE A 4 -69.95 -18.29 17.64
C ILE A 4 -69.52 -18.34 16.16
N PRO A 5 -70.42 -18.61 15.20
CA PRO A 5 -70.06 -18.55 13.80
C PRO A 5 -69.86 -17.07 13.45
N LEU A 6 -68.64 -16.67 13.14
CA LEU A 6 -68.40 -15.34 12.59
C LEU A 6 -69.28 -15.19 11.33
N SER A 7 -70.05 -14.11 11.28
CA SER A 7 -70.76 -13.68 10.06
C SER A 7 -69.77 -13.68 8.89
N GLN A 8 -70.17 -14.16 7.71
CA GLN A 8 -69.33 -14.20 6.50
C GLN A 8 -68.68 -12.84 6.20
N ARG A 9 -69.33 -11.74 6.57
CA ARG A 9 -68.80 -10.38 6.43
C ARG A 9 -67.63 -10.09 7.39
N GLY A 10 -67.66 -10.65 8.60
CA GLY A 10 -66.58 -10.53 9.59
C GLY A 10 -65.36 -11.37 9.22
N GLN A 11 -65.55 -12.58 8.67
CA GLN A 11 -64.44 -13.37 8.14
C GLN A 11 -63.78 -12.68 6.93
N ALA A 12 -64.58 -12.15 6.00
CA ALA A 12 -64.05 -11.41 4.85
C ALA A 12 -63.23 -10.17 5.27
N ALA A 13 -63.69 -9.41 6.26
CA ALA A 13 -62.97 -8.24 6.78
C ALA A 13 -61.64 -8.62 7.47
N ILE A 14 -61.60 -9.74 8.19
CA ILE A 14 -60.36 -10.22 8.82
C ILE A 14 -59.36 -10.69 7.76
N THR A 15 -59.83 -11.39 6.73
CA THR A 15 -58.96 -11.84 5.63
C THR A 15 -58.38 -10.66 4.85
N ASP A 16 -59.16 -9.63 4.55
CA ASP A 16 -58.69 -8.40 3.88
C ASP A 16 -57.66 -7.63 4.74
N ALA A 17 -57.93 -7.50 6.04
CA ALA A 17 -56.98 -6.89 6.98
C ALA A 17 -55.67 -7.70 7.10
N MET A 18 -55.73 -9.03 7.07
CA MET A 18 -54.52 -9.87 7.05
C MET A 18 -53.74 -9.71 5.75
N TYR A 19 -54.39 -9.64 4.58
CA TYR A 19 -53.70 -9.37 3.32
C TYR A 19 -53.02 -8.00 3.33
N PHE A 20 -53.70 -6.97 3.83
CA PHE A 20 -53.11 -5.63 3.96
C PHE A 20 -51.89 -5.62 4.89
N LEU A 21 -51.98 -6.31 6.04
CA LEU A 21 -50.85 -6.41 6.98
C LEU A 21 -49.67 -7.21 6.40
N ILE A 22 -49.93 -8.26 5.63
CA ILE A 22 -48.88 -9.03 4.94
C ILE A 22 -48.17 -8.15 3.91
N ILE A 23 -48.91 -7.38 3.12
CA ILE A 23 -48.33 -6.46 2.13
C ILE A 23 -47.49 -5.39 2.85
N ALA A 24 -48.02 -4.77 3.90
CA ALA A 24 -47.32 -3.73 4.65
C ALA A 24 -46.05 -4.26 5.34
N THR A 25 -46.09 -5.44 5.95
CA THR A 25 -44.92 -6.04 6.60
C THR A 25 -43.87 -6.47 5.59
N THR A 26 -44.26 -7.05 4.46
CA THR A 26 -43.32 -7.45 3.39
C THR A 26 -42.64 -6.22 2.78
N LEU A 27 -43.39 -5.15 2.52
CA LEU A 27 -42.85 -3.92 1.96
C LEU A 27 -41.93 -3.21 2.95
N SER A 28 -42.28 -3.21 4.24
CA SER A 28 -41.42 -2.65 5.30
C SER A 28 -40.13 -3.45 5.48
N ALA A 29 -40.20 -4.79 5.49
CA ALA A 29 -39.03 -5.66 5.59
C ALA A 29 -38.11 -5.50 4.37
N PHE A 30 -38.69 -5.36 3.18
CA PHE A 30 -37.95 -5.10 1.95
C PHE A 30 -37.24 -3.74 1.99
N LEU A 31 -37.96 -2.67 2.34
CA LEU A 31 -37.37 -1.33 2.44
C LEU A 31 -36.27 -1.26 3.49
N PHE A 32 -36.46 -1.92 4.63
CA PHE A 32 -35.44 -2.02 5.67
C PHE A 32 -34.19 -2.75 5.15
N SER A 33 -34.35 -3.92 4.53
CA SER A 33 -33.24 -4.69 3.97
C SER A 33 -32.50 -3.90 2.88
N PHE A 34 -33.24 -3.23 2.00
CA PHE A 34 -32.67 -2.35 0.98
C PHE A 34 -31.86 -1.21 1.60
N SER A 35 -32.38 -0.55 2.63
CA SER A 35 -31.69 0.55 3.31
C SER A 35 -30.39 0.10 3.97
N VAL A 36 -30.38 -1.07 4.61
CA VAL A 36 -29.18 -1.62 5.25
C VAL A 36 -28.13 -1.96 4.20
N LEU A 37 -28.52 -2.73 3.17
CA LEU A 37 -27.61 -3.11 2.08
C LEU A 37 -27.08 -1.90 1.32
N TYR A 38 -27.91 -0.90 1.08
CA TYR A 38 -27.49 0.33 0.41
C TYR A 38 -26.51 1.11 1.28
N GLY A 39 -26.78 1.25 2.58
CA GLY A 39 -25.89 1.92 3.53
C GLY A 39 -24.50 1.29 3.57
N GLU A 40 -24.43 -0.03 3.75
CA GLU A 40 -23.15 -0.75 3.77
C GLU A 40 -22.38 -0.62 2.45
N ASN A 41 -23.07 -0.72 1.31
CA ASN A 41 -22.42 -0.58 0.01
C ASN A 41 -21.95 0.86 -0.23
N LEU A 42 -22.72 1.86 0.19
CA LEU A 42 -22.34 3.26 0.07
C LEU A 42 -21.11 3.56 0.92
N GLU A 43 -21.10 3.13 2.18
CA GLU A 43 -19.96 3.31 3.08
C GLU A 43 -18.67 2.69 2.51
N ARG A 44 -18.75 1.44 2.05
CA ARG A 44 -17.61 0.76 1.40
C ARG A 44 -17.12 1.51 0.16
N ASN A 45 -18.03 2.02 -0.66
CA ASN A 45 -17.68 2.76 -1.87
C ASN A 45 -17.06 4.12 -1.56
N VAL A 46 -17.56 4.84 -0.55
CA VAL A 46 -17.01 6.12 -0.11
C VAL A 46 -15.61 5.92 0.46
N GLN A 47 -15.42 4.99 1.39
CA GLN A 47 -14.10 4.69 1.97
C GLN A 47 -13.07 4.30 0.91
N LYS A 48 -13.47 3.43 -0.03
CA LYS A 48 -12.58 3.04 -1.14
C LYS A 48 -12.21 4.23 -2.02
N LYS A 49 -13.15 5.13 -2.30
CA LYS A 49 -12.92 6.32 -3.11
C LYS A 49 -12.01 7.32 -2.39
N GLU A 50 -12.24 7.57 -1.11
CA GLU A 50 -11.40 8.43 -0.28
C GLU A 50 -9.95 7.91 -0.23
N LEU A 51 -9.77 6.60 -0.01
CA LEU A 51 -8.46 5.96 -0.03
C LEU A 51 -7.78 6.14 -1.40
N GLN A 52 -8.51 5.97 -2.50
CA GLN A 52 -7.99 6.16 -3.85
C GLN A 52 -7.60 7.62 -4.14
N GLU A 53 -8.43 8.58 -3.74
CA GLU A 53 -8.14 10.01 -3.91
C GLU A 53 -6.93 10.43 -3.08
N PHE A 54 -6.84 9.96 -1.84
CA PHE A 54 -5.67 10.18 -1.00
C PHE A 54 -4.42 9.58 -1.61
N THR A 55 -4.45 8.30 -2.01
CA THR A 55 -3.30 7.60 -2.63
C THR A 55 -2.82 8.35 -3.88
N SER A 56 -3.76 8.85 -4.69
CA SER A 56 -3.45 9.65 -5.87
C SER A 56 -2.81 10.99 -5.52
N SER A 57 -3.32 11.68 -4.51
CA SER A 57 -2.74 12.93 -4.01
C SER A 57 -1.35 12.72 -3.41
N ALA A 58 -1.15 11.68 -2.62
CA ALA A 58 0.12 11.34 -2.01
C ALA A 58 1.16 10.99 -3.08
N LEU A 59 0.82 10.13 -4.05
CA LEU A 59 1.71 9.83 -5.17
C LEU A 59 2.06 11.07 -5.97
N LYS A 60 1.09 11.96 -6.20
CA LYS A 60 1.38 13.25 -6.83
C LYS A 60 2.33 14.07 -6.00
N THR A 61 2.14 14.18 -4.69
CA THR A 61 3.07 14.91 -3.83
C THR A 61 4.47 14.31 -3.89
N ILE A 62 4.62 12.99 -3.80
CA ILE A 62 5.91 12.29 -3.89
C ILE A 62 6.60 12.52 -5.25
N LEU A 63 5.85 12.51 -6.36
CA LEU A 63 6.41 12.64 -7.72
C LEU A 63 6.53 14.08 -8.22
N TYR A 64 5.66 14.98 -7.76
CA TYR A 64 5.56 16.39 -8.17
C TYR A 64 6.05 17.36 -7.11
N THR A 65 6.75 16.92 -6.05
CA THR A 65 7.66 17.82 -5.33
C THR A 65 8.64 18.38 -6.34
N THR A 66 8.32 19.56 -6.86
CA THR A 66 8.97 20.28 -7.94
C THR A 66 9.11 21.71 -7.46
N ILE A 67 10.34 22.22 -7.40
CA ILE A 67 10.59 23.66 -7.47
C ILE A 67 11.54 23.91 -8.66
N PRO A 68 11.25 24.91 -9.52
CA PRO A 68 11.99 25.14 -10.74
C PRO A 68 13.44 25.59 -10.50
N ARG A 69 14.31 25.18 -11.43
CA ARG A 69 15.71 25.59 -11.54
C ARG A 69 15.79 27.02 -12.09
N ASP A 70 16.13 27.99 -11.26
CA ASP A 70 16.73 29.24 -11.75
C ASP A 70 18.25 29.13 -11.62
N MET A 71 18.94 29.05 -12.76
CA MET A 71 20.40 28.94 -12.79
C MET A 71 21.12 30.25 -12.45
N THR A 72 20.39 31.32 -12.12
CA THR A 72 20.99 32.66 -11.94
C THR A 72 21.18 33.09 -10.49
N ASN A 73 20.69 32.33 -9.50
CA ASN A 73 20.77 32.76 -8.10
C ASN A 73 21.47 31.71 -7.18
N PRO A 74 22.73 31.97 -6.76
CA PRO A 74 23.54 31.01 -6.00
C PRO A 74 23.21 30.91 -4.50
N ASN A 75 22.07 31.45 -4.04
CA ASN A 75 21.71 31.41 -2.62
C ASN A 75 20.20 31.12 -2.42
N PRO A 76 19.75 29.87 -2.58
CA PRO A 76 18.41 29.47 -2.19
C PRO A 76 18.38 29.16 -0.68
N LYS A 77 17.49 29.86 0.05
CA LYS A 77 17.10 29.47 1.41
C LYS A 77 16.13 28.29 1.34
N GLU A 78 16.49 27.22 2.04
CA GLU A 78 15.76 25.96 2.29
C GLU A 78 15.55 25.06 1.05
N ASN A 79 15.94 23.79 1.23
CA ASN A 79 16.49 22.94 0.17
C ASN A 79 15.48 21.91 -0.38
N ASP A 80 14.92 22.19 -1.55
CA ASP A 80 14.06 21.31 -2.37
C ASP A 80 14.83 20.56 -3.47
N PHE A 81 15.56 19.49 -3.13
CA PHE A 81 16.49 18.79 -4.04
C PHE A 81 16.17 17.31 -4.31
N LEU A 82 15.11 16.73 -3.74
CA LEU A 82 14.95 15.27 -3.70
C LEU A 82 14.81 14.61 -5.08
N LEU A 83 13.91 15.08 -5.96
CA LEU A 83 13.71 14.47 -7.28
C LEU A 83 14.91 14.69 -8.22
N ALA A 84 15.57 15.84 -8.12
CA ALA A 84 16.79 16.12 -8.86
C ALA A 84 17.92 15.20 -8.38
N GLY A 85 18.13 15.11 -7.05
CA GLY A 85 19.09 14.22 -6.44
C GLY A 85 18.82 12.75 -6.78
N LEU A 86 17.56 12.31 -6.77
CA LEU A 86 17.18 10.95 -7.18
C LEU A 86 17.61 10.67 -8.64
N LYS A 87 17.37 11.62 -9.55
CA LYS A 87 17.75 11.48 -10.95
C LYS A 87 19.26 11.52 -11.15
N GLU A 88 19.98 12.33 -10.39
CA GLU A 88 21.44 12.39 -10.41
C GLU A 88 22.07 11.11 -9.86
N ASP A 89 21.60 10.62 -8.71
CA ASP A 89 22.04 9.34 -8.10
C ASP A 89 21.82 8.17 -9.06
N TYR A 90 20.64 8.13 -9.71
CA TYR A 90 20.36 7.12 -10.72
C TYR A 90 21.17 7.30 -12.01
N PHE A 91 21.49 8.52 -12.41
CA PHE A 91 22.29 8.78 -13.61
C PHE A 91 23.74 8.29 -13.43
N ASP A 92 24.30 8.47 -12.23
CA ASP A 92 25.67 8.13 -11.90
C ASP A 92 25.88 6.62 -11.69
N ASP A 93 25.02 5.99 -10.88
CA ASP A 93 25.22 4.63 -10.38
C ASP A 93 24.09 3.65 -10.79
N GLU A 94 23.09 4.08 -11.58
CA GLU A 94 21.87 3.31 -11.94
C GLU A 94 21.14 2.74 -10.71
N SER A 95 21.23 3.44 -9.58
CA SER A 95 20.70 3.06 -8.26
C SER A 95 20.34 4.30 -7.45
N PHE A 96 19.43 4.17 -6.48
CA PHE A 96 19.06 5.25 -5.56
C PHE A 96 19.77 5.15 -4.19
N SER A 97 21.01 4.68 -4.17
CA SER A 97 21.75 4.37 -2.94
C SER A 97 21.85 5.53 -1.95
N ARG A 98 22.11 6.75 -2.43
CA ARG A 98 22.36 7.94 -1.59
C ARG A 98 21.07 8.64 -1.21
N THR A 99 20.04 8.46 -2.03
CA THR A 99 18.78 9.19 -1.94
C THR A 99 17.62 8.34 -1.39
N ALA A 100 17.82 7.03 -1.18
CA ALA A 100 16.80 6.11 -0.70
C ALA A 100 16.19 6.51 0.65
N TYR A 101 17.02 6.93 1.62
CA TYR A 101 16.55 7.36 2.94
C TYR A 101 15.75 8.66 2.89
N ALA A 102 16.22 9.64 2.11
CA ALA A 102 15.50 10.90 1.93
C ALA A 102 14.16 10.68 1.21
N LEU A 103 14.11 9.75 0.26
CA LEU A 103 12.87 9.33 -0.40
C LEU A 103 11.92 8.60 0.57
N ARG A 104 12.44 7.68 1.39
CA ARG A 104 11.66 7.03 2.45
C ARG A 104 11.01 8.06 3.37
N ASP A 105 11.77 9.02 3.87
CA ASP A 105 11.27 10.04 4.80
C ASP A 105 10.21 10.93 4.14
N ASN A 106 10.37 11.26 2.86
CA ASN A 106 9.36 11.99 2.10
C ASN A 106 8.06 11.19 1.93
N ILE A 107 8.17 9.91 1.58
CA ILE A 107 7.02 9.00 1.47
C ILE A 107 6.32 8.87 2.83
N GLN A 108 7.09 8.67 3.91
CA GLN A 108 6.56 8.61 5.26
C GLN A 108 5.75 9.86 5.59
N ASN A 109 6.33 11.05 5.36
CA ASN A 109 5.67 12.33 5.61
C ASN A 109 4.39 12.51 4.79
N ALA A 110 4.39 12.10 3.51
CA ALA A 110 3.20 12.12 2.66
C ALA A 110 2.09 11.16 3.15
N MET A 111 2.49 10.07 3.82
CA MET A 111 1.59 9.01 4.27
C MET A 111 1.17 9.12 5.75
N ILE A 112 1.72 10.05 6.54
CA ILE A 112 1.38 10.26 7.97
C ILE A 112 -0.13 10.18 8.26
N PRO A 113 -1.03 10.81 7.48
CA PRO A 113 -2.47 10.78 7.76
C PRO A 113 -3.10 9.39 7.69
N LEU A 114 -2.55 8.47 6.90
CA LEU A 114 -3.05 7.10 6.74
C LEU A 114 -2.22 6.05 7.48
N ALA A 115 -0.98 6.39 7.81
CA ALA A 115 -0.01 5.47 8.41
C ALA A 115 -0.55 4.64 9.60
N PRO A 116 -1.41 5.15 10.52
CA PRO A 116 -1.87 4.37 11.67
C PRO A 116 -2.82 3.20 11.36
N ALA A 117 -3.51 3.24 10.22
CA ALA A 117 -4.56 2.26 9.88
C ALA A 117 -4.29 1.49 8.59
N TYR A 118 -3.27 1.92 7.84
CA TYR A 118 -2.97 1.41 6.51
C TYR A 118 -1.49 1.06 6.37
N ASP A 119 -1.26 -0.08 5.76
CA ASP A 119 0.04 -0.50 5.24
C ASP A 119 0.15 -0.05 3.79
N TYR A 120 1.39 0.17 3.34
CA TYR A 120 1.61 0.61 1.97
C TYR A 120 2.93 0.10 1.41
N LEU A 121 2.98 0.03 0.09
CA LEU A 121 4.19 -0.22 -0.67
C LEU A 121 4.36 0.87 -1.72
N PHE A 122 5.61 1.25 -1.94
CA PHE A 122 5.99 2.18 -2.99
C PHE A 122 7.18 1.61 -3.75
N TYR A 123 7.11 1.60 -5.08
CA TYR A 123 8.27 1.21 -5.89
C TYR A 123 8.36 1.97 -7.20
N PHE A 124 9.58 2.03 -7.72
CA PHE A 124 9.85 2.34 -9.12
C PHE A 124 10.08 1.04 -9.88
N TYR A 125 9.41 0.88 -11.01
CA TYR A 125 9.50 -0.28 -11.89
C TYR A 125 9.97 0.13 -13.29
N ILE A 126 10.96 -0.60 -13.79
CA ILE A 126 11.47 -0.48 -15.15
C ILE A 126 11.16 -1.79 -15.89
N PRO A 127 10.37 -1.75 -16.97
CA PRO A 127 10.09 -2.92 -17.78
C PRO A 127 11.38 -3.62 -18.27
N PRO A 128 11.51 -4.95 -18.10
CA PRO A 128 12.71 -5.71 -18.46
C PRO A 128 13.15 -5.53 -19.92
N GLU A 129 12.21 -5.25 -20.84
CA GLU A 129 12.51 -5.01 -22.25
C GLU A 129 13.41 -3.78 -22.44
N GLN A 130 13.26 -2.78 -21.58
CA GLN A 130 14.12 -1.58 -21.58
C GLN A 130 15.50 -1.86 -20.98
N LEU A 131 15.63 -2.85 -20.09
CA LEU A 131 16.91 -3.26 -19.50
C LEU A 131 17.75 -4.09 -20.46
N ALA A 132 17.12 -5.02 -21.19
CA ALA A 132 17.78 -5.88 -22.18
C ALA A 132 18.46 -5.08 -23.31
N SER A 133 17.90 -3.92 -23.66
CA SER A 133 18.41 -3.03 -24.72
C SER A 133 19.78 -2.39 -24.43
N THR A 134 20.27 -2.48 -23.19
CA THR A 134 21.46 -1.75 -22.73
C THR A 134 22.71 -2.60 -22.51
N GLY A 135 22.64 -3.93 -22.70
CA GLY A 135 23.80 -4.83 -22.60
C GLY A 135 24.46 -4.93 -21.21
N SER A 136 23.94 -4.21 -20.21
CA SER A 136 24.37 -4.30 -18.81
C SER A 136 23.55 -5.38 -18.10
N SER A 137 24.22 -6.47 -17.72
CA SER A 137 23.66 -7.61 -16.98
C SER A 137 23.40 -7.30 -15.50
N THR A 138 23.64 -6.07 -15.04
CA THR A 138 23.62 -5.69 -13.62
C THR A 138 22.47 -4.74 -13.25
N LEU A 139 21.53 -4.56 -14.16
CA LEU A 139 20.41 -3.63 -14.04
C LEU A 139 19.22 -4.27 -13.33
N ASP A 140 18.64 -3.53 -12.39
CA ASP A 140 17.47 -3.96 -11.62
C ASP A 140 16.17 -3.46 -12.26
N SER A 141 15.15 -4.32 -12.32
CA SER A 141 13.79 -3.91 -12.69
C SER A 141 13.15 -3.05 -11.61
N PHE A 142 13.65 -3.14 -10.37
CA PHE A 142 13.17 -2.38 -9.22
C PHE A 142 14.28 -1.56 -8.57
N PRO A 143 14.65 -0.39 -9.13
CA PRO A 143 15.70 0.44 -8.56
C PRO A 143 15.37 0.99 -7.15
N PHE A 144 14.08 1.04 -6.78
CA PHE A 144 13.61 1.36 -5.43
C PHE A 144 12.36 0.55 -5.11
N PHE A 145 12.31 -0.07 -3.94
CA PHE A 145 11.12 -0.73 -3.41
C PHE A 145 11.08 -0.57 -1.90
N LEU A 146 10.05 0.12 -1.41
CA LEU A 146 9.79 0.37 -0.01
C LEU A 146 8.48 -0.31 0.40
N PHE A 147 8.51 -0.99 1.53
CA PHE A 147 7.37 -1.62 2.14
C PHE A 147 7.20 -1.13 3.57
N TYR A 148 6.01 -0.62 3.90
CA TYR A 148 5.66 -0.18 5.23
C TYR A 148 4.62 -1.14 5.80
N LYS A 149 5.00 -1.87 6.84
CA LYS A 149 4.16 -2.90 7.45
C LYS A 149 3.87 -2.55 8.91
N SER A 150 2.63 -2.75 9.33
CA SER A 150 2.28 -2.73 10.75
C SER A 150 2.85 -3.94 11.49
N THR A 151 3.31 -3.69 12.72
CA THR A 151 3.73 -4.73 13.65
C THR A 151 2.64 -4.95 14.68
N TYR A 152 2.05 -6.14 14.66
CA TYR A 152 1.03 -6.56 15.60
C TYR A 152 1.63 -7.43 16.70
N THR A 153 1.10 -7.27 17.91
CA THR A 153 1.27 -8.26 18.98
C THR A 153 -0.02 -9.02 19.19
N VAL A 154 0.11 -10.34 19.33
CA VAL A 154 -1.01 -11.20 19.69
C VAL A 154 -1.24 -11.08 21.18
N THR A 155 -2.32 -10.42 21.57
CA THR A 155 -2.82 -10.44 22.94
C THR A 155 -3.93 -11.48 23.03
N HIS A 156 -3.91 -12.24 24.12
CA HIS A 156 -5.02 -13.15 24.42
C HIS A 156 -6.00 -12.39 25.30
N ASP A 157 -7.30 -12.59 25.07
CA ASP A 157 -8.31 -12.00 25.92
C ASP A 157 -8.10 -12.47 27.37
N PRO A 158 -8.06 -11.57 28.37
CA PRO A 158 -7.95 -11.98 29.76
C PRO A 158 -9.17 -12.78 30.24
N ASP A 159 -10.31 -12.75 29.54
CA ASP A 159 -11.42 -13.64 29.81
C ASP A 159 -11.13 -15.06 29.27
N PRO A 160 -11.06 -16.09 30.14
CA PRO A 160 -10.73 -17.46 29.75
C PRO A 160 -11.72 -18.09 28.76
N ARG A 161 -12.92 -17.51 28.57
CA ARG A 161 -13.89 -17.95 27.56
C ARG A 161 -13.51 -17.55 26.14
N TYR A 162 -12.65 -16.54 25.99
CA TYR A 162 -12.16 -16.01 24.71
C TYR A 162 -10.64 -16.17 24.57
N ALA A 163 -10.00 -16.94 25.45
CA ALA A 163 -8.55 -17.18 25.42
C ALA A 163 -8.07 -17.86 24.11
N SER A 164 -8.97 -18.51 23.37
CA SER A 164 -8.67 -19.07 22.04
C SER A 164 -8.80 -18.08 20.90
N ASP A 165 -9.35 -16.88 21.13
CA ASP A 165 -9.49 -15.83 20.12
C ASP A 165 -8.30 -14.86 20.21
N PRO A 166 -7.31 -14.97 19.31
CA PRO A 166 -6.20 -14.03 19.30
C PRO A 166 -6.72 -12.63 18.95
N ARG A 167 -6.50 -11.66 19.84
CA ARG A 167 -6.71 -10.23 19.55
C ARG A 167 -5.38 -9.62 19.13
N TYR A 168 -5.31 -9.13 17.91
CA TYR A 168 -4.15 -8.41 17.39
C TYR A 168 -4.21 -6.96 17.86
N VAL A 169 -3.23 -6.55 18.65
CA VAL A 169 -3.09 -5.17 19.15
C VAL A 169 -1.82 -4.58 18.54
N ILE A 170 -1.95 -3.40 17.93
CA ILE A 170 -0.80 -2.63 17.41
C ILE A 170 0.09 -2.29 18.59
N VAL A 171 1.40 -2.55 18.49
CA VAL A 171 2.35 -2.18 19.54
C VAL A 171 2.45 -0.65 19.59
N GLU A 172 1.95 -0.02 20.66
CA GLU A 172 1.82 1.44 20.82
C GLU A 172 3.14 2.24 20.63
N ASN A 173 4.30 1.59 20.59
CA ASN A 173 5.62 2.23 20.39
C ASN A 173 6.50 1.59 19.29
N GLN A 174 6.00 0.59 18.56
CA GLN A 174 6.71 -0.08 17.43
C GLN A 174 5.76 -0.33 16.25
N GLY A 175 4.68 0.45 16.16
CA GLY A 175 3.47 0.08 15.41
C GLY A 175 3.68 -0.21 13.93
N HIS A 176 4.75 0.30 13.32
CA HIS A 176 5.08 0.04 11.92
C HIS A 176 6.58 0.04 11.67
N THR A 177 7.00 -0.73 10.69
CA THR A 177 8.39 -0.89 10.29
C THR A 177 8.53 -0.71 8.78
N PHE A 178 9.57 0.01 8.37
CA PHE A 178 9.95 0.15 6.97
C PHE A 178 10.90 -0.97 6.56
N PHE A 179 10.67 -1.51 5.35
CA PHE A 179 11.53 -2.49 4.73
C PHE A 179 11.93 -2.04 3.33
N PHE A 180 13.20 -2.15 3.00
CA PHE A 180 13.68 -2.11 1.62
C PHE A 180 13.69 -3.52 1.05
N CYS A 181 13.06 -3.74 -0.09
CA CYS A 181 12.96 -5.06 -0.72
C CYS A 181 13.57 -5.06 -2.12
N ARG A 182 13.80 -6.23 -2.68
CA ARG A 182 14.24 -6.40 -4.07
C ARG A 182 13.53 -7.59 -4.72
N PRO A 183 12.32 -7.36 -5.25
CA PRO A 183 11.62 -8.37 -6.02
C PRO A 183 12.48 -8.77 -7.23
N GLN A 184 12.50 -10.06 -7.58
CA GLN A 184 13.21 -10.51 -8.78
C GLN A 184 12.37 -10.29 -10.03
N SER A 185 11.05 -10.29 -9.88
CA SER A 185 10.08 -10.15 -10.94
C SER A 185 8.85 -9.39 -10.48
N ILE A 186 8.10 -8.85 -11.44
CA ILE A 186 6.79 -8.27 -11.16
C ILE A 186 5.80 -9.32 -10.60
N SER A 187 5.98 -10.59 -10.97
CA SER A 187 5.18 -11.71 -10.45
C SER A 187 5.30 -11.86 -8.94
N ASP A 188 6.46 -11.57 -8.36
CA ASP A 188 6.67 -11.62 -6.90
C ASP A 188 5.82 -10.58 -6.18
N VAL A 189 5.71 -9.38 -6.78
CA VAL A 189 4.86 -8.30 -6.30
C VAL A 189 3.38 -8.64 -6.49
N ASP A 190 3.00 -9.17 -7.65
CA ASP A 190 1.62 -9.57 -7.94
C ASP A 190 1.13 -10.68 -7.01
N ASN A 191 1.99 -11.64 -6.66
CA ASN A 191 1.69 -12.71 -5.71
C ASN A 191 1.43 -12.15 -4.30
N LEU A 192 2.26 -11.21 -3.83
CA LEU A 192 2.02 -10.51 -2.57
C LEU A 192 0.67 -9.77 -2.62
N LEU A 193 0.45 -9.01 -3.68
CA LEU A 193 -0.76 -8.22 -3.85
C LEU A 193 -2.02 -9.07 -3.98
N PHE A 194 -1.91 -10.29 -4.48
CA PHE A 194 -3.04 -11.22 -4.58
C PHE A 194 -3.54 -11.65 -3.19
N ALA A 195 -2.64 -11.82 -2.23
CA ALA A 195 -3.01 -12.14 -0.85
C ALA A 195 -3.71 -10.98 -0.11
N ILE A 196 -3.57 -9.75 -0.61
CA ILE A 196 -4.09 -8.55 0.03
C ILE A 196 -5.46 -8.17 -0.53
N SER A 197 -6.45 -8.12 0.36
CA SER A 197 -7.80 -7.62 0.07
C SER A 197 -7.91 -6.09 0.23
N ASN A 198 -8.93 -5.49 -0.40
CA ASN A 198 -9.27 -4.06 -0.28
C ASN A 198 -8.11 -3.07 -0.48
N LYS A 199 -7.29 -3.30 -1.52
CA LYS A 199 -6.17 -2.43 -1.88
C LYS A 199 -6.58 -1.30 -2.84
N SER A 200 -5.92 -0.16 -2.68
CA SER A 200 -5.91 0.97 -3.62
C SER A 200 -4.55 1.04 -4.29
N LYS A 201 -4.50 1.08 -5.63
CA LYS A 201 -3.25 1.23 -6.40
C LYS A 201 -3.34 2.51 -7.23
N THR A 202 -2.32 3.36 -7.13
CA THR A 202 -2.10 4.49 -8.03
C THR A 202 -0.75 4.35 -8.71
N SER A 203 -0.71 4.67 -9.99
CA SER A 203 0.49 4.58 -10.83
C SER A 203 0.79 5.94 -11.46
N GLY A 204 2.06 6.33 -11.46
CA GLY A 204 2.59 7.52 -12.11
C GLY A 204 3.71 7.14 -13.08
N ARG A 205 3.85 7.86 -14.18
CA ARG A 205 4.93 7.65 -15.14
C ARG A 205 5.97 8.74 -14.99
N SER A 206 7.24 8.35 -15.01
CA SER A 206 8.40 9.23 -14.97
C SER A 206 9.45 8.76 -15.98
N GLN A 207 10.47 9.59 -16.19
CA GLN A 207 11.61 9.28 -17.04
C GLN A 207 12.89 9.49 -16.27
N LEU A 208 13.78 8.50 -16.35
CA LEU A 208 15.14 8.55 -15.82
C LEU A 208 16.13 8.68 -16.98
N LEU A 209 17.17 9.47 -16.77
CA LEU A 209 18.27 9.63 -17.71
C LEU A 209 19.36 8.63 -17.37
N VAL A 210 19.99 8.04 -18.38
CA VAL A 210 21.12 7.12 -18.20
C VAL A 210 22.28 7.54 -19.08
N SER A 211 23.48 7.56 -18.49
CA SER A 211 24.75 7.75 -19.19
C SER A 211 25.25 6.41 -19.71
N GLN A 212 25.41 6.26 -21.03
CA GLN A 212 26.15 5.14 -21.60
C GLN A 212 27.52 5.65 -22.06
N ALA A 213 28.60 4.95 -21.70
CA ALA A 213 29.95 5.34 -22.08
C ALA A 213 30.05 5.48 -23.61
N GLY A 214 30.25 6.71 -24.10
CA GLY A 214 30.33 7.01 -25.53
C GLY A 214 29.02 7.48 -26.18
N SER A 215 28.53 8.64 -25.74
CA SER A 215 27.96 9.72 -26.58
C SER A 215 26.47 9.87 -26.84
N ASP A 216 25.55 9.02 -26.33
CA ASP A 216 24.11 9.36 -26.37
C ASP A 216 23.43 9.19 -25.01
N LEU A 217 22.77 10.26 -24.56
CA LEU A 217 21.87 10.23 -23.40
C LEU A 217 20.63 9.39 -23.75
N LYS A 218 20.34 8.37 -22.94
CA LYS A 218 19.13 7.55 -23.10
C LYS A 218 18.14 7.83 -22.00
N TYR A 219 16.86 7.84 -22.37
CA TYR A 219 15.75 7.93 -21.42
C TYR A 219 15.19 6.53 -21.16
N ARG A 220 14.94 6.22 -19.90
CA ARG A 220 14.19 5.04 -19.47
C ARG A 220 12.85 5.48 -18.91
N ASN A 221 11.77 4.85 -19.39
CA ASN A 221 10.45 5.06 -18.83
C ASN A 221 10.34 4.23 -17.55
N VAL A 222 9.97 4.91 -16.47
CA VAL A 222 9.81 4.35 -15.14
C VAL A 222 8.38 4.52 -14.69
N GLN A 223 7.82 3.47 -14.09
CA GLN A 223 6.53 3.50 -13.46
C GLN A 223 6.71 3.56 -11.94
N ALA A 224 6.15 4.58 -11.31
CA ALA A 224 6.06 4.69 -9.87
C ALA A 224 4.70 4.20 -9.41
N ASP A 225 4.65 3.18 -8.57
CA ASP A 225 3.41 2.65 -8.02
C ASP A 225 3.37 2.87 -6.52
N LEU A 226 2.25 3.42 -6.02
CA LEU A 226 1.89 3.47 -4.61
C LEU A 226 0.65 2.61 -4.41
N ILE A 227 0.75 1.62 -3.53
CA ILE A 227 -0.34 0.72 -3.20
C ILE A 227 -0.57 0.76 -1.70
N VAL A 228 -1.82 0.91 -1.29
CA VAL A 228 -2.24 1.08 0.11
C VAL A 228 -3.35 0.10 0.42
N TRP A 229 -3.34 -0.51 1.60
CA TRP A 229 -4.38 -1.43 2.06
C TRP A 229 -4.55 -1.34 3.59
N PRO A 230 -5.71 -1.75 4.14
CA PRO A 230 -5.90 -1.79 5.59
C PRO A 230 -4.88 -2.72 6.23
N SER A 231 -4.21 -2.29 7.29
CA SER A 231 -3.11 -3.05 7.90
C SER A 231 -3.55 -4.44 8.41
N ALA A 232 -4.81 -4.58 8.81
CA ALA A 232 -5.40 -5.85 9.24
C ALA A 232 -5.67 -6.85 8.09
N SER A 233 -5.52 -6.42 6.83
CA SER A 233 -5.75 -7.28 5.65
C SER A 233 -4.61 -8.26 5.37
N PHE A 234 -3.48 -8.11 6.07
CA PHE A 234 -2.35 -9.03 5.93
C PHE A 234 -2.51 -10.20 6.91
N PRO A 235 -2.58 -11.46 6.45
CA PRO A 235 -2.59 -12.59 7.36
C PRO A 235 -1.21 -12.71 8.01
N ASP A 236 -1.09 -12.36 9.29
CA ASP A 236 0.05 -12.80 10.10
C ASP A 236 -0.06 -14.32 10.25
N GLN A 237 0.48 -15.07 9.30
CA GLN A 237 0.68 -16.50 9.51
C GLN A 237 1.67 -16.67 10.66
N ALA A 238 1.20 -17.30 11.73
CA ALA A 238 2.00 -17.68 12.88
C ALA A 238 3.23 -18.49 12.43
N GLY A 239 4.40 -17.88 12.41
CA GLY A 239 5.63 -18.58 12.05
C GLY A 239 6.87 -17.71 11.96
N SER A 240 6.87 -16.69 11.11
CA SER A 240 7.99 -15.74 10.96
C SER A 240 7.60 -14.61 10.00
N PRO A 241 8.00 -13.34 10.24
CA PRO A 241 7.88 -12.26 9.24
C PRO A 241 8.45 -12.67 7.87
N ASN A 242 9.45 -13.55 7.85
CA ASN A 242 10.18 -13.97 6.66
C ASN A 242 9.37 -14.87 5.70
N ASP A 243 8.29 -15.52 6.16
CA ASP A 243 7.51 -16.43 5.30
C ASP A 243 6.62 -15.66 4.32
N VAL A 244 6.24 -14.42 4.64
CA VAL A 244 5.45 -13.57 3.73
C VAL A 244 6.34 -12.70 2.82
N PHE A 245 7.61 -12.52 3.20
CA PHE A 245 8.63 -11.84 2.40
C PHE A 245 9.45 -12.78 1.49
N GLY A 246 9.18 -14.09 1.53
CA GLY A 246 9.95 -15.13 0.85
C GLY A 246 10.46 -14.75 -0.56
N PRO A 247 9.61 -14.22 -1.47
CA PRO A 247 10.05 -13.83 -2.81
C PRO A 247 10.58 -12.39 -2.91
N LEU A 248 10.29 -11.50 -1.96
CA LEU A 248 10.60 -10.07 -2.03
C LEU A 248 11.98 -9.70 -1.47
N ARG A 249 12.60 -10.58 -0.66
CA ARG A 249 13.95 -10.39 -0.08
C ARG A 249 14.08 -9.00 0.58
N CYS A 250 13.43 -8.84 1.71
CA CYS A 250 13.31 -7.55 2.42
C CYS A 250 14.30 -7.42 3.57
N CYS A 251 14.75 -6.18 3.83
CA CYS A 251 15.60 -5.80 4.96
C CYS A 251 15.00 -4.57 5.66
N GLU A 252 15.04 -4.54 6.99
CA GLU A 252 14.52 -3.43 7.81
C GLU A 252 15.33 -2.14 7.57
N ALA A 253 14.64 -1.01 7.43
CA ALA A 253 15.23 0.27 7.01
C ALA A 253 15.82 1.10 8.16
N ASP A 254 15.67 0.68 9.43
CA ASP A 254 16.01 1.48 10.60
C ASP A 254 17.39 1.19 11.20
N VAL A 255 18.23 0.39 10.51
CA VAL A 255 19.58 0.10 11.03
C VAL A 255 20.66 0.91 10.30
N PRO A 256 21.33 1.86 10.99
CA PRO A 256 22.22 2.84 10.37
C PRO A 256 23.62 2.31 9.97
N ASP A 257 24.00 1.10 10.39
CA ASP A 257 25.29 0.45 10.06
C ASP A 257 25.16 -1.08 10.04
N PHE A 258 24.29 -1.64 9.19
CA PHE A 258 24.08 -3.09 9.14
C PHE A 258 25.09 -3.80 8.23
N PRO A 259 25.70 -4.91 8.68
CA PRO A 259 26.71 -5.60 7.91
C PRO A 259 26.11 -6.20 6.63
N ALA A 260 26.76 -5.89 5.51
CA ALA A 260 26.48 -6.37 4.16
C ALA A 260 26.29 -7.91 4.03
N SER A 261 26.60 -8.68 5.07
CA SER A 261 26.49 -10.15 5.10
C SER A 261 25.08 -10.69 5.37
N ALA A 262 24.16 -9.91 5.96
CA ALA A 262 22.78 -10.35 6.21
C ALA A 262 21.82 -10.10 5.02
N CYS A 263 22.14 -9.11 4.18
CA CYS A 263 21.45 -8.80 2.91
C CYS A 263 22.37 -9.06 1.69
N ALA A 264 23.29 -10.04 1.79
CA ALA A 264 24.38 -10.27 0.84
C ALA A 264 23.99 -10.72 -0.59
N GLN A 265 22.70 -10.66 -0.95
CA GLN A 265 22.22 -10.86 -2.32
C GLN A 265 21.42 -9.67 -2.87
N THR A 266 21.43 -8.54 -2.15
CA THR A 266 20.66 -7.32 -2.47
C THR A 266 21.53 -6.09 -2.74
N ASN A 267 22.84 -6.26 -2.81
CA ASN A 267 23.78 -5.15 -2.76
C ASN A 267 24.08 -4.51 -4.13
N LYS A 268 23.47 -3.34 -4.33
CA LYS A 268 24.10 -2.18 -4.98
C LYS A 268 23.78 -0.88 -4.22
N ILE A 269 22.64 -0.86 -3.52
CA ILE A 269 22.20 0.25 -2.67
C ILE A 269 23.13 0.45 -1.45
N PHE A 270 23.74 -0.62 -0.92
CA PHE A 270 24.52 -0.58 0.33
C PHE A 270 26.01 -0.94 0.18
N GLU A 271 26.47 -1.33 -1.00
CA GLU A 271 27.83 -1.87 -1.18
C GLU A 271 28.94 -0.81 -1.19
N LYS A 272 28.60 0.49 -1.34
CA LYS A 272 29.59 1.57 -1.45
C LYS A 272 29.82 2.39 -0.17
N HIS A 273 29.11 2.13 0.93
CA HIS A 273 29.41 2.78 2.22
C HIS A 273 30.49 2.06 3.05
N ALA A 274 31.05 0.96 2.54
CA ALA A 274 32.17 0.26 3.16
C ALA A 274 33.49 0.54 2.43
N THR A 275 33.93 1.80 2.34
CA THR A 275 35.36 2.16 2.22
C THR A 275 35.56 3.68 2.37
N PRO A 276 36.52 4.15 3.21
CA PRO A 276 37.06 5.50 3.09
C PRO A 276 37.95 5.66 1.84
#